data_AF-K7NX54-F1
#
_entry.id   AF-K7NX54-F1
#
_cell.length_a   1.000
_cell.length_b   1.000
_cell.length_c   1.000
_cell.angle_alpha   90.00
_cell.angle_beta   90.00
_cell.angle_gamma   90.00
#
_symmetry.space_group_name_H-M   'P 1'
#
loop_
_entity.id
_entity.type
_entity.pdbx_description
1 polymer ?
#
loop_
_entity_poly.entity_id
_entity_poly.type
_entity_poly.pdbx_seq_one_letter_code
_entity_poly.pdbx_strand_id
1 'polypeptide(L)' 'KPCDGCGDVRFIPCRNCDGSRKIFTEEEGQGLFIRCQQCNENGLVRCPVCC' A
#
# COMPACT_ATOMS: atom_id res chain seq x y z
N LYS A 1 -16.38 -13.62 -13.51
CA LYS A 1 -15.13 -14.35 -13.22
C LYS A 1 -14.39 -13.56 -12.16
N PRO A 2 -13.79 -14.22 -11.16
CA PRO A 2 -12.91 -13.54 -10.22
C PRO A 2 -11.77 -12.82 -10.91
N CYS A 3 -11.47 -11.59 -10.50
CA CYS A 3 -10.32 -10.85 -11.01
C CYS A 3 -9.03 -11.63 -10.73
N ASP A 4 -8.22 -11.89 -11.75
CA ASP A 4 -6.96 -12.65 -11.62
C ASP A 4 -5.94 -11.93 -10.70
N GLY A 5 -6.07 -10.61 -10.55
CA GLY A 5 -5.17 -9.79 -9.73
C GLY A 5 -5.56 -9.67 -8.25
N CYS A 6 -6.83 -9.87 -7.88
CA CYS A 6 -7.26 -9.72 -6.48
C CYS A 6 -8.27 -10.77 -5.98
N GLY A 7 -8.66 -11.75 -6.80
CA GLY A 7 -9.66 -12.75 -6.40
C GLY A 7 -10.99 -12.13 -5.95
N ASP A 8 -11.41 -11.02 -6.58
CA ASP A 8 -12.62 -10.23 -6.28
C ASP A 8 -12.69 -9.49 -4.94
N VAL A 9 -11.61 -9.46 -4.14
CA VAL A 9 -11.60 -8.69 -2.87
C VAL A 9 -11.46 -7.17 -3.06
N ARG A 10 -11.16 -6.72 -4.29
CA ARG A 10 -11.08 -5.30 -4.76
C ARG A 10 -9.98 -4.43 -4.14
N PHE A 11 -9.52 -4.73 -2.94
CA PHE A 11 -8.43 -4.06 -2.26
C PHE A 11 -7.30 -5.04 -1.98
N ILE A 12 -6.07 -4.62 -2.25
CA ILE A 12 -4.86 -5.42 -2.04
C ILE A 12 -3.86 -4.65 -1.17
N PRO A 13 -2.93 -5.34 -0.47
CA PRO A 13 -1.87 -4.68 0.27
C PRO A 13 -1.08 -3.70 -0.61
N CYS A 14 -0.80 -2.52 -0.09
CA CYS A 14 0.02 -1.52 -0.77
C CYS A 14 1.46 -2.03 -0.90
N ARG A 15 1.99 -2.07 -2.13
CA ARG A 15 3.37 -2.52 -2.41
C ARG A 15 4.45 -1.55 -1.94
N ASN A 16 4.08 -0.30 -1.67
CA ASN A 16 5.02 0.74 -1.23
C ASN A 16 5.31 0.68 0.28
N CYS A 17 4.39 0.11 1.07
CA CYS A 17 4.55 -0.01 2.52
C CYS A 17 4.23 -1.41 3.05
N ASP A 18 4.09 -2.39 2.16
CA ASP A 18 3.70 -3.77 2.44
C ASP A 18 2.49 -3.91 3.37
N GLY A 19 1.50 -3.02 3.20
CA GLY A 19 0.30 -2.99 4.04
C GLY A 19 0.49 -2.39 5.45
N SER A 20 1.70 -2.07 5.88
CA SER A 20 1.97 -1.54 7.25
C SER A 20 1.53 -0.08 7.47
N ARG A 21 1.25 0.64 6.38
CA ARG A 21 1.06 2.09 6.33
C ARG A 21 2.27 2.92 6.81
N LYS A 22 3.44 2.29 7.01
CA LYS A 22 4.68 2.95 7.45
C LYS A 22 5.78 2.76 6.42
N ILE A 23 6.56 3.81 6.18
CA ILE A 23 7.74 3.79 5.30
C ILE A 23 8.89 4.42 6.07
N PHE A 24 10.07 3.82 5.97
CA PHE A 24 11.29 4.40 6.50
C PHE A 24 11.90 5.33 5.47
N THR A 25 12.23 6.55 5.89
CA THR A 25 12.92 7.55 5.07
C THR A 25 14.15 8.04 5.82
N GLU A 26 15.22 8.30 5.09
CA GLU A 26 16.42 8.95 5.60
C GLU A 26 16.36 10.42 5.17
N GLU A 27 15.71 11.23 6.00
CA GLU A 27 15.58 12.67 5.75
C GLU A 27 16.60 13.40 6.65
N GLU A 28 17.42 14.28 6.07
CA GLU A 28 18.46 15.04 6.79
C GLU A 28 19.43 14.17 7.63
N GLY A 29 19.70 12.93 7.20
CA GLY A 29 20.58 12.00 7.91
C GLY A 29 19.96 11.40 9.18
N GLN A 30 18.67 11.61 9.42
CA GLN A 30 17.89 10.97 10.49
C GLN A 30 16.89 9.99 9.88
N GLY A 31 16.93 8.75 10.38
CA GLY A 31 15.98 7.72 10.01
C GLY A 31 14.62 7.95 10.66
N LEU A 32 13.58 8.22 9.87
CA LEU A 32 12.23 8.51 10.36
C LEU A 32 11.21 7.57 9.71
N PHE A 33 10.21 7.15 10.48
CA PHE A 33 9.05 6.45 9.93
C PHE A 33 7.94 7.45 9.60
N ILE A 34 7.59 7.53 8.32
CA ILE A 34 6.47 8.34 7.83
C ILE A 34 5.29 7.46 7.42
N ARG A 35 4.11 8.09 7.31
CA ARG A 35 2.93 7.41 6.77
C ARG A 35 3.03 7.28 5.26
N CYS A 36 2.69 6.10 4.73
CA CYS A 36 2.60 5.92 3.29
C CYS A 36 1.50 6.82 2.70
N GLN A 37 1.81 7.56 1.65
CA GLN A 37 0.85 8.47 0.99
C GLN A 37 0.10 7.81 -0.17
N GLN A 38 0.40 6.55 -0.49
CA GLN A 38 -0.15 5.84 -1.66
C GLN A 38 -1.34 4.92 -1.33
N CYS A 39 -1.67 4.74 -0.05
CA CYS A 39 -2.71 3.80 0.38
C CYS A 39 -3.66 4.39 1.42
N ASN A 40 -4.78 3.71 1.68
CA ASN A 40 -5.76 4.11 2.69
C ASN A 40 -5.28 3.78 4.12
N GLU A 41 -6.03 4.16 5.16
CA GLU A 41 -5.65 4.00 6.59
C GLU A 41 -5.26 2.59 7.01
N ASN A 42 -5.72 1.58 6.26
CA ASN A 42 -5.43 0.17 6.49
C ASN A 42 -4.25 -0.36 5.66
N GLY A 43 -3.53 0.51 4.94
CA GLY A 43 -2.41 0.08 4.10
C GLY A 43 -2.85 -0.58 2.79
N LEU A 44 -4.09 -0.37 2.34
CA LEU A 44 -4.64 -1.00 1.15
C LEU A 44 -4.74 -0.03 -0.03
N VAL A 45 -4.58 -0.58 -1.23
CA VAL A 45 -4.83 0.11 -2.51
C VAL A 45 -5.90 -0.64 -3.30
N ARG A 46 -6.58 0.05 -4.21
CA ARG A 46 -7.50 -0.63 -5.13
C ARG A 46 -6.72 -1.56 -6.06
N CYS A 47 -7.31 -2.69 -6.42
CA CYS A 47 -6.73 -3.61 -7.38
C CYS A 47 -6.53 -2.90 -8.72
N PRO A 48 -5.30 -2.81 -9.26
CA PRO A 48 -5.04 -2.10 -10.52
C PRO A 48 -5.57 -2.84 -11.76
N VAL A 49 -5.98 -4.11 -11.61
CA VAL A 49 -6.42 -4.97 -12.73
C VAL A 49 -7.92 -4.82 -13.03
N CYS A 50 -8.74 -4.57 -12.01
CA CYS A 50 -10.20 -4.50 -12.15
C CYS A 50 -10.77 -3.22 -11.53
N CYS A 51 -9.98 -2.14 -11.58
CA CYS A 51 -10.31 -0.87 -10.94
C CYS A 51 -11.38 -0.09 -11.70
#